data_AF-A0A7C5FW76-F1
#
_entry.id   AF-A0A7C5FW76-F1
#
_cell.length_a   1.000
_cell.length_b   1.000
_cell.length_c   1.000
_cell.angle_alpha   90.00
_cell.angle_beta   90.00
_cell.angle_gamma   90.00
#
_symmetry.space_group_name_H-M   'P 1'
#
loop_
_entity.id
_entity.type
_entity.pdbx_description
1 polymer ?
#
loop_
_entity_poly.entity_id
_entity_poly.type
_entity_poly.pdbx_seq_one_letter_code
_entity_poly.pdbx_strand_id
1 'polypeptide(L)'
;MTDIKLVFDRLGEAEVAVRLDGSGALRIDKGAPDDIKAVVRENKEELVAILRAGEWMNKNRIRIVRLPNGQLALGYPPSVDMDALIRSASALKLHDLPLVLNDEGYQWVNYLDIAKLGTAPARRRSAVAVR
;
A
#
# COMPACT_ATOMS: atom_id res chain seq x y z
N MET A 1 16.77 -3.01 -18.11
CA MET A 1 15.87 -2.75 -16.98
C MET A 1 16.29 -3.68 -15.87
N THR A 2 16.84 -3.13 -14.78
CA THR A 2 17.34 -3.91 -13.64
C THR A 2 16.14 -4.39 -12.82
N ASP A 3 16.20 -5.59 -12.23
CA ASP A 3 15.14 -6.01 -11.31
C ASP A 3 15.04 -4.99 -10.17
N ILE A 4 13.87 -4.39 -10.02
CA ILE A 4 13.62 -3.37 -9.00
C ILE A 4 13.90 -3.87 -7.58
N LYS A 5 13.80 -5.19 -7.34
CA LYS A 5 14.21 -5.79 -6.07
C LYS A 5 15.71 -5.57 -5.81
N LEU A 6 16.54 -5.82 -6.82
CA LEU A 6 17.99 -5.60 -6.73
C LEU A 6 18.33 -4.12 -6.52
N VAL A 7 17.52 -3.20 -7.07
CA VAL A 7 17.66 -1.76 -6.81
C VAL A 7 17.44 -1.45 -5.32
N PHE A 8 16.38 -2.00 -4.72
CA PHE A 8 16.14 -1.83 -3.28
C PHE A 8 17.19 -2.51 -2.41
N ASP A 9 17.67 -3.69 -2.81
CA ASP A 9 18.75 -4.40 -2.11
C ASP A 9 20.03 -3.53 -2.09
N ARG A 10 20.43 -2.95 -3.24
CA ARG A 10 21.57 -2.03 -3.32
C ARG A 10 21.38 -0.75 -2.53
N LEU A 11 20.18 -0.18 -2.52
CA LEU A 11 19.86 0.98 -1.67
C LEU A 11 20.01 0.64 -0.19
N GLY A 12 19.56 -0.54 0.22
CA GLY A 12 19.69 -1.05 1.58
C GLY A 12 21.15 -1.30 1.99
N GLU A 13 21.93 -1.96 1.12
CA GLU A 13 23.37 -2.21 1.34
C GLU A 13 24.18 -0.91 1.47
N ALA A 14 23.81 0.12 0.71
CA ALA A 14 24.42 1.44 0.78
C ALA A 14 23.85 2.33 1.91
N GLU A 15 22.86 1.84 2.67
CA GLU A 15 22.12 2.59 3.69
C GLU A 15 21.54 3.92 3.17
N VAL A 16 21.09 3.94 1.90
CA VAL A 16 20.53 5.11 1.23
C VAL A 16 19.02 5.03 1.14
N ALA A 17 18.33 6.07 1.62
CA ALA A 17 16.90 6.21 1.48
C ALA A 17 16.51 6.94 0.18
N VAL A 18 15.38 6.52 -0.40
CA VAL A 18 14.67 7.24 -1.46
C VAL A 18 13.25 7.56 -1.02
N ARG A 19 12.75 8.74 -1.36
CA ARG A 19 11.42 9.21 -0.98
C ARG A 19 10.85 10.18 -2.01
N LEU A 20 9.54 10.40 -1.98
CA LEU A 20 8.92 11.50 -2.71
C LEU A 20 8.91 12.75 -1.81
N ASP A 21 9.11 13.93 -2.41
CA ASP A 21 8.84 15.20 -1.73
C ASP A 21 7.37 15.62 -1.88
N GLY A 22 7.00 16.76 -1.30
CA GLY A 22 5.62 17.29 -1.39
C GLY A 22 5.14 17.61 -2.80
N SER A 23 6.03 17.70 -3.79
CA SER A 23 5.68 17.86 -5.21
C SER A 23 5.53 16.52 -5.94
N GLY A 24 5.85 15.41 -5.28
CA GLY A 24 5.90 14.09 -5.87
C GLY A 24 7.19 13.83 -6.67
N ALA A 25 8.25 14.62 -6.44
CA ALA A 25 9.55 14.40 -7.06
C ALA A 25 10.40 13.44 -6.22
N LEU A 26 11.11 12.53 -6.90
CA LEU A 26 12.00 11.57 -6.25
C LEU A 26 13.22 12.27 -5.65
N ARG A 27 13.47 12.02 -4.37
CA ARG A 27 14.61 12.50 -3.58
C ARG A 27 15.41 11.32 -3.07
N ILE A 28 16.72 11.52 -3.02
CA ILE A 28 17.72 10.59 -2.51
C ILE A 28 18.56 11.32 -1.46
N ASP A 29 19.15 10.59 -0.53
CA ASP A 29 20.03 11.16 0.49
C ASP A 29 21.22 11.90 -0.13
N LYS A 30 21.58 13.03 0.49
CA LYS A 30 22.63 13.93 -0.01
C LYS A 30 24.00 13.24 -0.09
N GLY A 31 24.25 12.28 0.80
CA GLY A 31 25.50 11.50 0.88
C GLY A 31 25.54 10.26 -0.01
N ALA A 32 24.51 10.01 -0.82
CA ALA A 32 24.46 8.81 -1.64
C ALA A 32 25.67 8.70 -2.58
N PRO A 33 26.31 7.52 -2.68
CA PRO A 33 27.35 7.24 -3.66
C PRO A 33 26.88 7.50 -5.11
N ASP A 34 27.80 7.88 -6.00
CA ASP A 34 27.44 8.26 -7.37
C ASP A 34 26.93 7.10 -8.21
N ASP A 35 27.41 5.88 -7.96
CA ASP A 35 26.87 4.66 -8.58
C ASP A 35 25.42 4.40 -8.14
N ILE A 36 25.10 4.64 -6.85
CA ILE A 36 23.73 4.53 -6.34
C ILE A 36 22.82 5.61 -6.94
N LYS A 37 23.31 6.85 -7.09
CA LYS A 37 22.57 7.91 -7.79
C LYS A 37 22.28 7.53 -9.25
N ALA A 38 23.22 6.88 -9.94
CA ALA A 38 23.02 6.42 -11.30
C ALA A 38 21.91 5.37 -11.38
N VAL A 39 21.94 4.36 -10.50
CA VAL A 39 20.89 3.34 -10.41
C VAL A 39 19.52 3.95 -10.16
N VAL A 40 19.42 4.90 -9.21
CA VAL A 40 18.15 5.59 -8.92
C VAL A 40 17.65 6.40 -10.11
N ARG A 41 18.55 7.04 -10.87
CA ARG A 41 18.19 7.79 -12.07
C ARG A 41 17.68 6.86 -13.19
N GLU A 42 18.33 5.73 -13.41
CA GLU A 42 17.94 4.75 -14.42
C GLU A 42 16.57 4.11 -14.13
N ASN A 43 16.23 3.92 -12.85
CA ASN A 43 14.99 3.26 -12.43
C ASN A 43 13.97 4.26 -11.84
N LYS A 44 14.09 5.56 -12.19
CA LYS A 44 13.32 6.64 -11.57
C LYS A 44 11.80 6.43 -11.66
N GLU A 45 11.30 6.08 -12.84
CA GLU A 45 9.85 5.97 -13.08
C GLU A 45 9.23 4.85 -12.25
N GLU A 46 9.90 3.70 -12.19
CA GLU A 46 9.45 2.54 -11.41
C GLU A 46 9.53 2.82 -9.90
N LEU A 47 10.62 3.44 -9.43
CA LEU A 47 10.73 3.87 -8.03
C LEU A 47 9.62 4.86 -7.64
N VAL A 48 9.31 5.81 -8.51
CA VAL A 48 8.20 6.76 -8.28
C VAL A 48 6.88 6.00 -8.23
N ALA A 49 6.63 5.06 -9.14
CA ALA A 49 5.39 4.27 -9.14
C ALA A 49 5.22 3.47 -7.85
N ILE A 50 6.29 2.81 -7.38
CA ILE A 50 6.30 2.03 -6.14
C ILE A 50 6.05 2.92 -4.93
N LEU A 51 6.78 4.03 -4.80
CA LEU A 51 6.61 4.94 -3.67
C LEU A 51 5.21 5.56 -3.63
N ARG A 52 4.65 5.96 -4.79
CA ARG A 52 3.28 6.45 -4.88
C ARG A 52 2.26 5.38 -4.51
N ALA A 53 2.44 4.16 -4.98
CA ALA A 53 1.57 3.03 -4.65
C ALA A 53 1.59 2.75 -3.13
N GLY A 54 2.79 2.75 -2.52
CA GLY A 54 2.96 2.57 -1.09
C GLY A 54 2.31 3.69 -0.26
N GLU A 55 2.53 4.95 -0.62
CA GLU A 55 1.88 6.11 0.03
C GLU A 55 0.35 6.05 -0.09
N TRP A 56 -0.16 5.73 -1.29
CA TRP A 56 -1.60 5.60 -1.52
C TRP A 56 -2.20 4.45 -0.70
N MET A 57 -1.56 3.28 -0.69
CA MET A 57 -2.00 2.14 0.12
C MET A 57 -1.99 2.48 1.61
N ASN A 58 -0.94 3.16 2.10
CA ASN A 58 -0.83 3.58 3.48
C ASN A 58 -1.97 4.54 3.85
N LYS A 59 -2.22 5.55 3.02
CA LYS A 59 -3.29 6.55 3.19
C LYS A 59 -4.68 5.93 3.19
N ASN A 60 -4.93 4.96 2.31
CA ASN A 60 -6.21 4.25 2.20
C ASN A 60 -6.27 3.00 3.09
N ARG A 61 -5.31 2.85 4.00
CA ARG A 61 -5.23 1.81 5.02
C ARG A 61 -5.33 0.37 4.46
N ILE A 62 -4.74 0.17 3.29
CA ILE A 62 -4.55 -1.14 2.68
C ILE A 62 -3.40 -1.85 3.38
N ARG A 63 -3.58 -3.11 3.76
CA ARG A 63 -2.56 -3.87 4.51
C ARG A 63 -2.41 -5.28 3.97
N ILE A 64 -1.19 -5.79 3.98
CA ILE A 64 -0.97 -7.24 3.85
C ILE A 64 -1.35 -7.88 5.19
N VAL A 65 -2.23 -8.86 5.14
CA VAL A 65 -2.79 -9.53 6.31
C VAL A 65 -2.58 -11.03 6.21
N ARG A 66 -2.49 -11.72 7.34
CA ARG A 66 -2.44 -13.18 7.39
C ARG A 66 -3.82 -13.72 7.73
N LEU A 67 -4.35 -14.56 6.85
CA LEU A 67 -5.64 -15.24 7.02
C LEU A 67 -5.51 -16.41 8.02
N PRO A 68 -6.62 -16.90 8.61
CA PRO A 68 -6.60 -18.00 9.56
C PRO A 68 -5.98 -19.30 9.03
N ASN A 69 -6.06 -19.53 7.72
CA ASN A 69 -5.44 -20.67 7.05
C ASN A 69 -3.92 -20.46 6.77
N GLY A 70 -3.34 -19.38 7.27
CA GLY A 70 -1.93 -19.04 7.12
C GLY A 70 -1.57 -18.30 5.83
N GLN A 71 -2.49 -18.18 4.86
CA GLN A 71 -2.27 -17.47 3.60
C GLN A 71 -2.16 -15.95 3.81
N LEU A 72 -1.45 -15.27 2.91
CA LEU A 72 -1.40 -13.80 2.88
C LEU A 72 -2.50 -13.26 1.96
N ALA A 73 -3.04 -12.09 2.30
CA ALA A 73 -4.06 -11.38 1.54
C ALA A 73 -3.85 -9.86 1.63
N LEU A 74 -4.48 -9.10 0.73
CA LEU A 74 -4.59 -7.65 0.81
C LEU A 74 -5.92 -7.26 1.43
N GLY A 75 -5.88 -6.77 2.67
CA GLY A 75 -7.01 -6.19 3.38
C GLY A 75 -7.28 -4.76 2.91
N TYR A 76 -8.54 -4.43 2.58
CA TYR A 76 -8.95 -3.09 2.12
C TYR A 76 -10.29 -2.63 2.71
N PRO A 77 -10.50 -1.33 2.99
CA PRO A 77 -11.76 -0.84 3.53
C PRO A 77 -12.88 -0.78 2.47
N PRO A 78 -14.17 -0.84 2.87
CA PRO A 78 -15.31 -0.84 1.93
C PRO A 78 -15.38 0.36 0.98
N SER A 79 -14.82 1.50 1.38
CA SER A 79 -14.85 2.74 0.60
C SER A 79 -13.68 2.90 -0.38
N VAL A 80 -12.84 1.86 -0.57
CA VAL A 80 -11.66 1.99 -1.44
C VAL A 80 -12.07 2.05 -2.91
N ASP A 81 -11.35 2.87 -3.68
CA ASP A 81 -11.35 2.80 -5.14
C ASP A 81 -10.61 1.52 -5.58
N MET A 82 -11.36 0.57 -6.14
CA MET A 82 -10.86 -0.74 -6.57
C MET A 82 -9.88 -0.65 -7.75
N ASP A 83 -10.06 0.29 -8.67
CA ASP A 83 -9.15 0.44 -9.81
C ASP A 83 -7.80 0.98 -9.35
N ALA A 84 -7.84 1.95 -8.43
CA ALA A 84 -6.62 2.47 -7.80
C ALA A 84 -5.93 1.41 -6.93
N LEU A 85 -6.69 0.54 -6.26
CA LEU A 85 -6.15 -0.60 -5.51
C LEU A 85 -5.41 -1.56 -6.43
N ILE A 86 -6.04 -2.01 -7.53
CA ILE A 86 -5.44 -2.95 -8.47
C ILE A 86 -4.16 -2.36 -9.07
N ARG A 87 -4.19 -1.10 -9.53
CA ARG A 87 -2.99 -0.44 -10.08
C ARG A 87 -1.85 -0.35 -9.05
N SER A 88 -2.17 0.00 -7.81
CA SER A 88 -1.18 0.12 -6.74
C SER A 88 -0.62 -1.25 -6.34
N ALA A 89 -1.46 -2.28 -6.27
CA ALA A 89 -1.04 -3.65 -5.96
C ALA A 89 -0.13 -4.20 -7.05
N SER A 90 -0.44 -3.95 -8.33
CA SER A 90 0.41 -4.33 -9.45
C SER A 90 1.78 -3.65 -9.39
N ALA A 91 1.84 -2.34 -9.12
CA ALA A 91 3.11 -1.62 -8.98
C ALA A 91 4.00 -2.20 -7.86
N LEU A 92 3.40 -2.71 -6.79
CA LEU A 92 4.10 -3.34 -5.67
C LEU A 92 4.33 -4.86 -5.85
N LYS A 93 3.97 -5.43 -7.01
CA LYS A 93 4.01 -6.88 -7.28
C LYS A 93 3.19 -7.71 -6.25
N LEU A 94 2.09 -7.15 -5.77
CA LEU A 94 1.14 -7.78 -4.83
C LEU A 94 -0.14 -8.28 -5.51
N HIS A 95 -0.18 -8.28 -6.85
CA HIS A 95 -1.38 -8.60 -7.63
C HIS A 95 -1.83 -10.07 -7.49
N ASP A 96 -0.95 -10.95 -7.06
CA ASP A 96 -1.26 -12.36 -6.79
C ASP A 96 -1.90 -12.58 -5.41
N LEU A 97 -1.88 -11.57 -4.53
CA LEU A 97 -2.50 -11.69 -3.21
C LEU A 97 -4.03 -11.56 -3.34
N PRO A 98 -4.81 -12.47 -2.74
CA PRO A 98 -6.26 -12.35 -2.71
C PRO A 98 -6.68 -11.06 -1.99
N LEU A 99 -7.72 -10.39 -2.48
CA LEU A 99 -8.28 -9.20 -1.86
C LEU A 99 -9.34 -9.59 -0.83
N VAL A 100 -9.32 -8.94 0.34
CA VAL A 100 -10.26 -9.18 1.44
C VAL A 100 -10.76 -7.86 2.01
N LEU A 101 -12.08 -7.76 2.20
CA LEU A 101 -12.71 -6.60 2.83
C LEU A 101 -12.34 -6.52 4.32
N ASN A 102 -11.86 -5.36 4.76
CA ASN A 102 -11.44 -5.06 6.12
C ASN A 102 -12.05 -3.70 6.55
N ASP A 103 -13.24 -3.72 7.14
CA ASP A 103 -13.92 -2.51 7.63
C ASP A 103 -13.38 -2.12 9.01
N GLU A 104 -12.73 -0.97 9.07
CA GLU A 104 -11.73 -0.70 10.10
C GLU A 104 -12.32 -0.16 11.40
N GLY A 105 -12.48 -1.10 12.34
CA GLY A 105 -12.49 -0.84 13.79
C GLY A 105 -11.71 -1.91 14.57
N TYR A 106 -10.75 -2.61 13.95
CA TYR A 106 -10.17 -3.89 14.42
C TYR A 106 -11.15 -5.07 14.39
N GLN A 107 -12.24 -4.99 13.62
CA GLN A 107 -13.19 -6.09 13.49
C GLN A 107 -13.09 -6.71 12.10
N TRP A 108 -12.54 -7.92 12.07
CA TRP A 108 -12.50 -8.78 10.90
C TRP A 108 -13.88 -9.38 10.69
N VAL A 109 -14.51 -9.11 9.55
CA VAL A 109 -15.75 -9.81 9.16
C VAL A 109 -15.39 -10.82 8.08
N ASN A 110 -15.63 -12.10 8.35
CA ASN A 110 -15.47 -13.15 7.33
C ASN A 110 -16.46 -12.89 6.18
N TYR A 111 -16.05 -13.16 4.94
CA TYR A 111 -16.94 -13.10 3.77
C TYR A 111 -18.25 -13.88 3.98
N LEU A 112 -18.19 -15.02 4.68
CA LEU A 112 -19.36 -15.84 5.04
C LEU A 112 -20.27 -15.22 6.11
N ASP A 113 -19.78 -14.23 6.86
CA ASP A 113 -20.55 -13.52 7.88
C ASP A 113 -21.19 -12.24 7.34
N ILE A 114 -20.74 -11.73 6.19
CA ILE A 114 -21.41 -10.62 5.47
C ILE A 114 -22.85 -11.02 5.09
N ALA A 115 -23.06 -12.27 4.68
CA ALA A 115 -24.39 -12.79 4.35
C ALA A 115 -25.37 -12.83 5.54
N LYS A 116 -24.85 -12.84 6.78
CA LYS A 116 -25.65 -12.83 8.02
C LYS A 116 -25.90 -11.42 8.55
N LEU A 117 -25.18 -10.41 8.06
CA LEU A 117 -25.29 -9.02 8.51
C LEU A 117 -26.39 -8.23 7.80
N GLY A 118 -27.17 -8.85 6.91
CA GLY A 118 -28.42 -8.32 6.37
C GLY A 118 -28.33 -6.87 5.88
N THR A 119 -28.02 -6.68 4.58
CA THR A 119 -28.23 -5.41 3.85
C THR A 119 -27.78 -4.12 4.58
N ALA A 120 -26.55 -3.71 4.29
CA ALA A 120 -25.98 -2.35 4.42
C ALA A 120 -25.95 -1.70 5.82
N PRO A 121 -24.77 -1.29 6.33
CA PRO A 121 -24.73 -0.36 7.45
C PRO A 121 -25.13 1.03 6.95
N ALA A 122 -26.36 1.42 7.28
CA ALA A 122 -26.79 2.80 7.27
C ALA A 122 -25.78 3.65 8.07
N ARG A 123 -25.34 4.77 7.49
CA ARG A 123 -24.54 5.81 8.14
C ARG A 123 -25.13 6.14 9.52
N ARG A 124 -24.54 5.61 10.60
CA ARG A 124 -24.79 6.18 11.94
C ARG A 124 -24.00 7.48 12.03
N ARG A 125 -24.67 8.59 11.73
CA ARG A 125 -24.27 9.90 12.27
C ARG A 125 -24.33 9.79 13.80
N SER A 126 -23.18 9.80 14.44
CA SER A 126 -23.08 10.00 15.89
C SER A 126 -23.59 11.41 16.21
N ALA A 127 -24.84 11.51 16.65
CA ALA A 127 -25.28 12.66 17.41
C ALA A 127 -24.74 12.49 18.84
N VAL A 128 -23.61 13.15 19.12
CA VAL A 128 -23.23 13.48 20.48
C VAL A 128 -23.86 14.83 20.79
N ALA A 129 -24.88 14.82 21.64
CA ALA A 129 -25.25 15.97 22.44
C ALA A 129 -25.41 15.45 23.87
N VAL A 130 -24.36 15.64 24.67
CA VAL A 130 -24.42 15.57 26.13
C VAL A 130 -24.22 17.00 26.63
N ARG A 131 -25.33 17.64 27.01
CA ARG A 131 -25.57 18.17 28.36
C ARG A 131 -27.01 18.65 28.46
#